data_AF-A0A3L6JS85-F1
#
_entry.id   AF-A0A3L6JS85-F1
#
_cell.length_a   1.000
_cell.length_b   1.000
_cell.length_c   1.000
_cell.angle_alpha   90.00
_cell.angle_beta   90.00
_cell.angle_gamma   90.00
#
_symmetry.space_group_name_H-M   'P 1'
#
loop_
_entity.id
_entity.type
_entity.pdbx_description
1 polymer ?
#
loop_
_entity_poly.entity_id
_entity_poly.type
_entity_poly.pdbx_seq_one_letter_code
_entity_poly.pdbx_strand_id
1 'polypeptide(L)'
;MRYALGILYGALLPGIIFMVSAFIKLMGVGETDPAALAAIWDIFIIWVLVSVIILIAPLLVLYIARRSILKEAAFFEIGGLALFTPFWFALATELSGEPWLQVLLSGVEGLPFFGPGGTIISGRIDSMLLIPTFIVLPLLGVFVLRPSFIRRKTSAVEPAKPAPIERKADTEGESIEAEMPGVTAPVADEKSVTKLRNLLTEIGAPDTIIKAIMDAGIATVEDLVGTGPDQLSTILGVDKKTADALLMAAQKRVWFGGI
;
A
#
# COMPACT_ATOMS: atom_id res chain seq x y z
N MET A 1 9.98 3.72 -8.41
CA MET A 1 10.66 4.46 -7.32
C MET A 1 9.71 5.01 -6.23
N ARG A 2 8.40 5.17 -6.44
CA ARG A 2 7.45 5.68 -5.42
C ARG A 2 7.44 4.90 -4.09
N TYR A 3 7.71 3.60 -4.13
CA TYR A 3 7.67 2.70 -2.98
C TYR A 3 8.85 2.84 -2.00
N ALA A 4 9.99 3.37 -2.45
CA ALA A 4 11.20 3.44 -1.62
C ALA A 4 11.11 4.51 -0.52
N LEU A 5 10.38 5.60 -0.77
CA LEU A 5 10.29 6.73 0.16
C LEU A 5 9.43 6.40 1.40
N GLY A 6 8.30 5.71 1.25
CA GLY A 6 7.45 5.35 2.40
C GLY A 6 8.08 4.30 3.32
N ILE A 7 8.85 3.37 2.76
CA ILE A 7 9.64 2.43 3.57
C ILE A 7 10.78 3.16 4.27
N LEU A 8 11.40 4.17 3.64
CA LEU A 8 12.47 4.96 4.23
C LEU A 8 12.00 5.70 5.49
N TYR A 9 10.84 6.36 5.45
CA TYR A 9 10.29 7.05 6.62
C TYR A 9 9.86 6.07 7.71
N GLY A 10 9.11 5.02 7.36
CA GLY A 10 8.71 3.98 8.32
C GLY A 10 9.91 3.24 8.94
N ALA A 11 11.05 3.18 8.25
CA ALA A 11 12.29 2.61 8.79
C ALA A 11 13.09 3.61 9.63
N LEU A 12 13.23 4.87 9.20
CA LEU A 12 14.09 5.85 9.88
C LEU A 12 13.45 6.48 11.11
N LEU A 13 12.13 6.73 11.07
CA LEU A 13 11.43 7.41 12.16
C LEU A 13 11.53 6.66 13.50
N PRO A 14 11.31 5.33 13.57
CA PRO A 14 11.58 4.57 14.79
C PRO A 14 13.02 4.74 15.28
N GLY A 15 13.99 4.73 14.36
CA GLY A 15 15.39 4.92 14.69
C GLY A 15 15.64 6.25 15.38
N ILE A 16 15.14 7.35 14.84
CA ILE A 16 15.27 8.68 15.45
C ILE A 16 14.61 8.69 16.84
N ILE A 17 13.38 8.13 16.95
CA ILE A 17 12.61 8.09 18.20
C ILE A 17 13.39 7.35 19.30
N PHE A 18 13.84 6.13 19.01
CA PHE A 18 14.54 5.31 20.01
C PHE A 18 15.94 5.82 20.31
N MET A 19 16.67 6.35 19.34
CA MET A 19 18.03 6.88 19.55
C MET A 19 18.04 8.11 20.45
N VAL A 20 17.09 9.03 20.28
CA VAL A 20 16.98 10.20 21.18
C VAL A 20 16.54 9.75 22.58
N SER A 21 15.63 8.79 22.70
CA SER A 21 15.27 8.21 24.00
C SER A 21 16.47 7.57 24.70
N ALA A 22 17.32 6.84 23.97
CA ALA A 22 18.56 6.29 24.51
C ALA A 22 19.53 7.40 24.97
N PHE A 23 19.65 8.48 24.19
CA PHE A 23 20.47 9.63 24.58
C PHE A 23 19.94 10.31 25.85
N ILE A 24 18.62 10.51 25.97
CA ILE A 24 18.00 11.07 27.18
C ILE A 24 18.26 10.18 28.38
N LYS A 25 18.13 8.85 28.23
CA LYS A 25 18.47 7.90 29.29
C LYS A 25 19.92 8.03 29.73
N LEU A 26 20.87 8.10 28.78
CA LEU A 26 22.29 8.27 29.06
C LEU A 26 22.60 9.57 29.82
N MET A 27 21.87 10.65 29.57
CA MET A 27 22.02 11.90 30.34
C MET A 27 21.66 11.74 31.83
N GLY A 28 20.78 10.79 32.16
CA GLY A 28 20.40 10.50 33.55
C GLY A 28 21.32 9.50 34.26
N VAL A 29 22.23 8.83 33.54
CA VAL A 29 23.12 7.82 34.13
C VAL A 29 24.16 8.50 35.02
N GLY A 30 24.15 8.16 36.31
CA GLY A 30 25.10 8.69 37.29
C GLY A 30 24.72 10.06 37.88
N GLU A 31 23.59 10.63 37.46
CA GLU A 31 23.06 11.86 38.05
C GLU A 31 22.41 11.55 39.41
N THR A 32 22.68 12.40 40.40
CA THR A 32 22.18 12.22 41.78
C THR A 32 21.41 13.43 42.29
N ASP A 33 21.49 14.58 41.60
CA ASP A 33 20.68 15.75 41.91
C ASP A 33 19.19 15.48 41.55
N PRO A 34 18.28 15.50 42.54
CA PRO A 34 16.85 15.32 42.29
C PRO A 34 16.27 16.35 41.31
N ALA A 35 16.79 17.58 41.29
CA ALA A 35 16.30 18.61 40.39
C ALA A 35 16.69 18.31 38.93
N ALA A 36 17.91 17.84 38.71
CA ALA A 36 18.39 17.43 37.39
C ALA A 36 17.63 16.19 36.87
N LEU A 37 17.40 15.19 37.73
CA LEU A 37 16.61 14.00 37.37
C LEU A 37 15.16 14.35 36.97
N ALA A 38 14.53 15.28 37.70
CA ALA A 38 13.19 15.76 37.35
C ALA A 38 13.18 16.46 35.98
N ALA A 39 14.18 17.31 35.69
CA ALA A 39 14.29 17.97 34.40
C ALA A 39 14.49 16.98 33.25
N ILE A 40 15.31 15.94 33.44
CA ILE A 40 15.53 14.88 32.45
C ILE A 40 14.24 14.10 32.20
N TRP A 41 13.46 13.82 33.26
CA TRP A 41 12.15 13.19 33.14
C TRP A 41 11.16 14.05 32.34
N ASP A 42 11.12 15.36 32.58
CA ASP A 42 10.27 16.28 31.82
C ASP A 42 10.68 16.34 30.34
N ILE A 43 11.99 16.36 30.06
CA ILE A 43 12.51 16.27 28.69
C ILE A 43 12.07 14.97 28.02
N PHE A 44 12.11 13.85 28.76
CA PHE A 44 11.65 12.56 28.25
C PHE A 44 10.14 12.58 27.93
N ILE A 45 9.30 13.13 28.80
CA ILE A 45 7.86 13.29 28.55
C ILE A 45 7.61 14.11 27.29
N ILE A 46 8.27 15.27 27.17
CA ILE A 46 8.15 16.13 25.98
C ILE A 46 8.57 15.36 24.74
N TRP A 47 9.67 14.59 24.81
CA TRP A 47 10.13 13.78 23.69
C TRP A 47 9.13 12.70 23.27
N VAL A 48 8.48 12.03 24.22
CA VAL A 48 7.44 11.04 23.92
C VAL A 48 6.26 11.71 23.19
N LEU A 49 5.82 12.89 23.63
CA LEU A 49 4.76 13.64 22.95
C LEU A 49 5.18 14.08 21.54
N VAL A 50 6.39 14.60 21.39
CA VAL A 50 6.97 15.00 20.10
C VAL A 50 7.07 13.80 19.16
N SER A 51 7.45 12.62 19.66
CA SER A 51 7.56 11.38 18.88
C SER A 51 6.20 10.97 18.28
N VAL A 52 5.12 11.08 19.05
CA VAL A 52 3.76 10.83 18.56
C VAL A 52 3.38 11.81 17.44
N ILE A 53 3.72 13.10 17.60
CA ILE A 53 3.47 14.12 16.58
C ILE A 53 4.25 13.81 15.31
N ILE A 54 5.53 13.45 15.41
CA ILE A 54 6.39 13.13 14.27
C ILE A 54 5.85 11.92 13.48
N LEU A 55 5.25 10.93 14.16
CA LEU A 55 4.64 9.78 13.48
C LEU A 55 3.34 10.14 12.75
N ILE A 56 2.52 11.03 13.33
CA ILE A 56 1.19 11.36 12.78
C ILE A 56 1.26 12.47 11.74
N ALA A 57 2.13 13.46 11.92
CA ALA A 57 2.20 14.66 11.08
C ALA A 57 2.38 14.35 9.58
N PRO A 58 3.27 13.43 9.14
CA PRO A 58 3.40 13.08 7.72
C PRO A 58 2.10 12.52 7.13
N LEU A 59 1.39 11.67 7.88
CA LEU A 59 0.10 11.13 7.46
C LEU A 59 -0.97 12.21 7.37
N LEU A 60 -0.96 13.17 8.30
CA LEU A 60 -1.91 14.29 8.32
C LEU A 60 -1.67 15.26 7.17
N VAL A 61 -0.40 15.57 6.87
CA VAL A 61 -0.02 16.37 5.69
C VAL A 61 -0.44 15.65 4.40
N LEU A 62 -0.22 14.34 4.29
CA LEU A 62 -0.68 13.55 3.14
C LEU A 62 -2.20 13.50 3.02
N TYR A 63 -2.92 13.44 4.14
CA TYR A 63 -4.39 13.47 4.15
C TYR A 63 -4.93 14.80 3.62
N ILE A 64 -4.26 15.92 3.91
CA ILE A 64 -4.68 17.24 3.42
C ILE A 64 -4.24 17.44 1.96
N ALA A 65 -2.99 17.10 1.62
CA ALA A 65 -2.42 17.42 0.32
C ALA A 65 -2.74 16.40 -0.79
N ARG A 66 -2.80 15.10 -0.47
CA ARG A 66 -2.87 14.01 -1.47
C ARG A 66 -3.65 12.79 -0.98
N ARG A 67 -4.96 12.95 -0.77
CA ARG A 67 -5.88 11.88 -0.31
C ARG A 67 -5.83 10.58 -1.12
N SER A 68 -5.56 10.66 -2.43
CA SER A 68 -5.54 9.48 -3.31
C SER A 68 -4.40 8.51 -2.99
N ILE A 69 -3.28 9.00 -2.46
CA ILE A 69 -2.09 8.19 -2.16
C ILE A 69 -2.03 7.81 -0.67
N LEU A 70 -2.87 8.42 0.17
CA LEU A 70 -2.85 8.25 1.63
C LEU A 70 -2.91 6.79 2.07
N LYS A 71 -3.82 5.99 1.50
CA LYS A 71 -3.97 4.58 1.89
C LYS A 71 -2.70 3.79 1.63
N GLU A 72 -2.11 4.00 0.46
CA GLU A 72 -0.86 3.35 0.06
C GLU A 72 0.29 3.79 0.96
N ALA A 73 0.45 5.11 1.16
CA ALA A 73 1.47 5.66 2.06
C ALA A 73 1.30 5.13 3.49
N ALA A 74 0.09 5.11 4.03
CA ALA A 74 -0.19 4.57 5.35
C ALA A 74 0.20 3.10 5.49
N PHE A 75 -0.03 2.26 4.48
CA PHE A 75 0.44 0.86 4.52
C PHE A 75 1.97 0.76 4.53
N PHE A 76 2.65 1.59 3.75
CA PHE A 76 4.12 1.61 3.78
C PHE A 76 4.68 2.12 5.12
N GLU A 77 4.10 3.16 5.69
CA GLU A 77 4.49 3.68 7.00
C GLU A 77 4.22 2.66 8.11
N ILE A 78 2.99 2.12 8.20
CA ILE A 78 2.62 1.11 9.21
C ILE A 78 3.49 -0.14 9.06
N GLY A 79 3.70 -0.60 7.83
CA GLY A 79 4.52 -1.77 7.56
C GLY A 79 5.99 -1.55 7.91
N GLY A 80 6.54 -0.38 7.57
CA GLY A 80 7.91 0.01 7.92
C GLY A 80 8.08 0.16 9.44
N LEU A 81 7.17 0.89 10.09
CA LEU A 81 7.12 1.06 11.54
C LEU A 81 7.11 -0.29 12.24
N ALA A 82 6.21 -1.19 11.85
CA ALA A 82 6.10 -2.49 12.46
C ALA A 82 7.34 -3.37 12.23
N LEU A 83 7.94 -3.31 11.04
CA LEU A 83 9.12 -4.11 10.73
C LEU A 83 10.39 -3.63 11.46
N PHE A 84 10.61 -2.32 11.52
CA PHE A 84 11.86 -1.74 11.99
C PHE A 84 11.85 -1.32 13.46
N THR A 85 10.68 -1.14 14.08
CA THR A 85 10.58 -0.80 15.52
C THR A 85 11.33 -1.77 16.43
N PRO A 86 11.18 -3.11 16.30
CA PRO A 86 11.90 -4.06 17.15
C PRO A 86 13.43 -3.95 17.00
N PHE A 87 13.91 -3.73 15.76
CA PHE A 87 15.33 -3.59 15.46
C PHE A 87 15.91 -2.33 16.11
N TRP A 88 15.24 -1.19 15.93
CA TRP A 88 15.69 0.09 16.51
C TRP A 88 15.60 0.11 18.02
N PHE A 89 14.57 -0.53 18.59
CA PHE A 89 14.48 -0.71 20.03
C PHE A 89 15.68 -1.49 20.56
N ALA A 90 16.01 -2.65 19.96
CA ALA A 90 17.12 -3.48 20.41
C ALA A 90 18.44 -2.71 20.33
N LEU A 91 18.69 -2.03 19.19
CA LEU A 91 19.90 -1.24 18.99
C LEU A 91 20.03 -0.10 19.99
N ALA A 92 18.96 0.70 20.16
CA ALA A 92 18.98 1.84 21.07
C ALA A 92 19.12 1.41 22.53
N THR A 93 18.53 0.27 22.90
CA THR A 93 18.64 -0.29 24.26
C THR A 93 20.08 -0.69 24.56
N GLU A 94 20.74 -1.42 23.66
CA GLU A 94 22.16 -1.77 23.77
C GLU A 94 23.04 -0.52 23.87
N LEU A 95 22.79 0.49 23.03
CA LEU A 95 23.54 1.75 23.06
C LEU A 95 23.32 2.54 24.35
N SER A 96 22.17 2.37 25.01
CA SER A 96 21.88 3.00 26.30
C SER A 96 22.55 2.31 27.50
N GLY A 97 23.28 1.21 27.26
CA GLY A 97 24.07 0.51 28.28
C GLY A 97 23.36 -0.67 28.97
N GLU A 98 22.16 -1.05 28.52
CA GLU A 98 21.45 -2.23 29.01
C GLU A 98 21.31 -3.29 27.92
N PRO A 99 21.56 -4.58 28.23
CA PRO A 99 21.35 -5.65 27.25
C PRO A 99 19.88 -5.71 26.84
N TRP A 100 19.59 -5.64 25.53
CA TRP A 100 18.20 -5.59 25.07
C TRP A 100 17.42 -6.87 25.42
N LEU A 101 18.11 -8.01 25.46
CA LEU A 101 17.56 -9.29 25.90
C LEU A 101 17.12 -9.25 27.36
N GLN A 102 17.85 -8.52 28.21
CA GLN A 102 17.48 -8.37 29.61
C GLN A 102 16.19 -7.57 29.70
N VAL A 103 16.10 -6.43 29.02
CA VAL A 103 14.89 -5.59 28.96
C VAL A 103 13.70 -6.36 28.39
N LEU A 104 13.92 -7.24 27.40
CA LEU A 104 12.88 -8.08 26.85
C LEU A 104 12.28 -9.04 27.89
N LEU A 105 13.13 -9.60 28.77
CA LEU A 105 12.75 -10.59 29.78
C LEU A 105 12.23 -9.95 31.08
N SER A 106 12.78 -8.81 31.48
CA SER A 106 12.36 -8.08 32.68
C SER A 106 11.20 -7.13 32.44
N GLY A 107 10.94 -6.75 31.19
CA GLY A 107 10.03 -5.68 30.85
C GLY A 107 10.71 -4.31 30.85
N VAL A 108 9.96 -3.31 30.38
CA VAL A 108 10.38 -1.90 30.29
C VAL A 108 9.70 -1.12 31.41
N GLU A 109 10.50 -0.37 32.17
CA GLU A 109 10.03 0.56 33.20
C GLU A 109 10.23 2.01 32.74
N GLY A 110 9.57 2.97 33.39
CA GLY A 110 9.80 4.39 33.08
C GLY A 110 8.98 4.92 31.91
N LEU A 111 7.91 4.23 31.48
CA LEU A 111 7.07 4.74 30.39
C LEU A 111 6.00 5.70 30.95
N PRO A 112 5.72 6.82 30.28
CA PRO A 112 4.72 7.78 30.77
C PRO A 112 3.31 7.24 30.51
N PHE A 113 2.49 7.15 31.56
CA PHE A 113 1.07 6.80 31.50
C PHE A 113 0.22 7.91 32.12
N PHE A 114 -1.02 8.04 31.65
CA PHE A 114 -2.00 8.91 32.28
C PHE A 114 -2.53 8.28 33.56
N GLY A 115 -2.21 8.90 34.69
CA GLY A 115 -2.70 8.55 36.01
C GLY A 115 -4.02 9.24 36.35
N PRO A 116 -4.63 8.88 37.50
CA PRO A 116 -5.83 9.54 37.99
C PRO A 116 -5.61 11.05 38.15
N GLY A 117 -6.62 11.84 37.75
CA GLY A 117 -6.59 13.31 37.89
C GLY A 117 -5.73 14.06 36.87
N GLY A 118 -5.30 13.40 35.78
CA GLY A 118 -4.53 14.06 34.71
C GLY A 118 -3.02 14.14 34.98
N THR A 119 -2.53 13.43 35.99
CA THR A 119 -1.09 13.31 36.27
C THR A 119 -0.42 12.35 35.29
N ILE A 120 0.87 12.55 35.02
CA ILE A 120 1.69 11.59 34.26
C ILE A 120 2.47 10.76 35.28
N ILE A 121 2.24 9.45 35.26
CA ILE A 121 2.90 8.48 36.14
C ILE A 121 3.85 7.61 35.33
N SER A 122 4.92 7.14 35.97
CA SER A 122 5.79 6.11 35.40
C SER A 122 5.10 4.75 35.53
N GLY A 123 4.94 4.06 34.41
CA GLY A 123 4.40 2.69 34.36
C GLY A 123 5.39 1.72 33.74
N ARG A 124 5.01 0.44 33.83
CA ARG A 124 5.82 -0.70 33.38
C ARG A 124 5.06 -1.53 32.36
N ILE A 125 5.76 -1.96 31.32
CA ILE A 125 5.30 -2.98 30.38
C ILE A 125 6.04 -4.27 30.68
N ASP A 126 5.30 -5.30 31.05
CA ASP A 126 5.87 -6.61 31.39
C ASP A 126 6.28 -7.42 30.15
N SER A 127 7.20 -8.36 30.33
CA SER A 127 7.71 -9.25 29.27
C SER A 127 6.60 -10.11 28.65
N MET A 128 5.56 -10.43 29.43
CA MET A 128 4.37 -11.15 28.96
C MET A 128 3.66 -10.42 27.81
N LEU A 129 3.70 -9.08 27.77
CA LEU A 129 3.13 -8.29 26.68
C LEU A 129 4.20 -7.91 25.65
N LEU A 130 5.42 -7.67 26.11
CA LEU A 130 6.51 -7.18 25.28
C LEU A 130 6.99 -8.24 24.27
N ILE A 131 7.22 -9.48 24.71
CA ILE A 131 7.69 -10.57 23.83
C ILE A 131 6.70 -10.84 22.68
N PRO A 132 5.40 -11.08 22.93
CA PRO A 132 4.44 -11.28 21.83
C PRO A 132 4.39 -10.09 20.88
N THR A 133 4.45 -8.87 21.40
CA THR A 133 4.44 -7.64 20.59
C THR A 133 5.65 -7.60 19.65
N PHE A 134 6.84 -7.94 20.14
CA PHE A 134 8.07 -7.98 19.35
C PHE A 134 8.08 -9.07 18.29
N ILE A 135 7.29 -10.14 18.45
CA ILE A 135 7.12 -11.18 17.44
C ILE A 135 6.06 -10.77 16.40
N VAL A 136 4.95 -10.18 16.85
CA VAL A 136 3.83 -9.80 15.97
C VAL A 136 4.21 -8.62 15.07
N LEU A 137 4.93 -7.63 15.57
CA LEU A 137 5.35 -6.45 14.82
C LEU A 137 6.10 -6.78 13.51
N PRO A 138 7.19 -7.57 13.51
CA PRO A 138 7.90 -7.91 12.28
C PRO A 138 7.06 -8.77 11.33
N LEU A 139 6.26 -9.70 11.87
CA LEU A 139 5.34 -10.50 11.05
C LEU A 139 4.29 -9.63 10.35
N LEU A 140 3.71 -8.67 11.09
CA LEU A 140 2.77 -7.68 10.55
C LEU A 140 3.46 -6.79 9.51
N GLY A 141 4.68 -6.33 9.79
CA GLY A 141 5.48 -5.52 8.87
C GLY A 141 5.72 -6.23 7.55
N VAL A 142 6.21 -7.47 7.58
CA VAL A 142 6.42 -8.30 6.38
C VAL A 142 5.11 -8.54 5.63
N PHE A 143 4.02 -8.82 6.35
CA PHE A 143 2.71 -9.06 5.74
C PHE A 143 2.16 -7.83 5.03
N VAL A 144 2.19 -6.66 5.68
CA VAL A 144 1.65 -5.40 5.15
C VAL A 144 2.53 -4.87 4.00
N LEU A 145 3.85 -4.98 4.11
CA LEU A 145 4.79 -4.54 3.07
C LEU A 145 4.80 -5.46 1.84
N ARG A 146 4.10 -6.61 1.87
CA ARG A 146 4.05 -7.53 0.74
C ARG A 146 3.41 -6.84 -0.47
N PRO A 147 4.07 -6.82 -1.66
CA PRO A 147 3.56 -6.12 -2.84
C PRO A 147 2.15 -6.56 -3.27
N SER A 148 1.82 -7.83 -3.07
CA SER A 148 0.49 -8.38 -3.38
C SER A 148 -0.61 -7.86 -2.45
N PHE A 149 -0.31 -7.61 -1.17
CA PHE A 149 -1.26 -7.07 -0.21
C PHE A 149 -1.59 -5.61 -0.55
N ILE A 150 -0.55 -4.81 -0.80
CA ILE A 150 -0.68 -3.40 -1.15
C ILE A 150 -1.49 -3.25 -2.43
N ARG A 151 -1.10 -3.92 -3.53
CA ARG A 151 -1.85 -3.88 -4.80
C ARG A 151 -3.32 -4.25 -4.63
N ARG A 152 -3.64 -5.29 -3.84
CA ARG A 152 -5.03 -5.71 -3.63
C ARG A 152 -5.87 -4.67 -2.86
N LYS A 153 -5.25 -3.87 -2.00
CA LYS A 153 -5.93 -2.91 -1.11
C LYS A 153 -5.88 -1.47 -1.61
N THR A 154 -4.95 -1.14 -2.51
CA THR A 154 -4.81 0.19 -3.12
C THR A 154 -5.35 0.27 -4.54
N SER A 155 -5.50 -0.86 -5.25
CA SER A 155 -6.26 -0.93 -6.50
C SER A 155 -7.76 -0.85 -6.23
N ALA A 156 -8.22 0.32 -5.79
CA ALA A 156 -9.60 0.74 -5.89
C ALA A 156 -9.82 1.35 -7.28
N VAL A 157 -9.79 0.49 -8.30
CA VAL A 157 -10.66 0.64 -9.45
C VAL A 157 -11.49 -0.63 -9.44
N GLU A 158 -12.54 -0.63 -8.64
CA GLU A 158 -13.68 -1.48 -8.95
C GLU A 158 -14.16 -0.99 -10.32
N PRO A 159 -14.09 -1.81 -11.39
CA PRO A 159 -14.68 -1.41 -12.66
C PRO A 159 -16.14 -1.09 -12.39
N ALA A 160 -16.55 0.13 -12.73
CA ALA A 160 -17.94 0.52 -12.66
C ALA A 160 -18.74 -0.57 -13.38
N LYS A 161 -19.79 -1.07 -12.73
CA LYS A 161 -20.70 -2.07 -13.30
C LYS A 161 -21.04 -1.62 -14.73
N PRO A 162 -20.73 -2.42 -15.78
CA PRO A 162 -20.85 -1.95 -17.14
C PRO A 162 -22.29 -1.54 -17.41
N ALA A 163 -22.48 -0.31 -17.90
CA ALA A 163 -23.76 0.07 -18.47
C ALA A 163 -24.01 -0.84 -19.69
N PRO A 164 -25.21 -1.41 -19.85
CA PRO A 164 -25.53 -2.22 -21.02
C PRO A 164 -25.25 -1.43 -22.30
N ILE A 165 -24.59 -2.07 -23.26
CA ILE A 165 -24.46 -1.51 -24.61
C ILE A 165 -25.88 -1.45 -25.20
N GLU A 166 -26.46 -0.25 -25.26
CA GLU A 166 -27.57 -0.02 -26.17
C GLU A 166 -27.03 -0.13 -27.59
N ARG A 167 -27.24 -1.30 -28.21
CA ARG A 167 -27.17 -1.43 -29.66
C ARG A 167 -28.25 -0.54 -30.25
N LYS A 168 -27.91 0.70 -30.59
CA LYS A 168 -28.73 1.51 -31.48
C LYS A 168 -28.73 0.82 -32.84
N ALA A 169 -29.84 0.16 -33.14
CA ALA A 169 -30.21 -0.18 -34.49
C ALA A 169 -30.46 1.13 -35.27
N ASP A 170 -29.67 1.30 -36.33
CA ASP A 170 -29.82 2.09 -37.56
C ASP A 170 -30.53 3.45 -37.54
N THR A 171 -29.84 4.50 -38.02
CA THR A 171 -30.38 5.32 -39.14
C THR A 171 -29.28 6.15 -39.84
N GLU A 172 -29.11 5.87 -41.14
CA GLU A 172 -28.76 6.77 -42.27
C GLU A 172 -27.62 7.81 -42.14
N GLY A 173 -26.56 7.61 -42.94
CA GLY A 173 -25.57 8.64 -43.26
C GLY A 173 -24.39 8.13 -44.11
N GLU A 174 -24.52 8.24 -45.44
CA GLU A 174 -23.50 8.15 -46.50
C GLU A 174 -22.47 7.00 -46.46
N SER A 175 -22.74 6.00 -47.29
CA SER A 175 -21.80 4.96 -47.72
C SER A 175 -20.65 5.54 -48.55
N ILE A 176 -19.43 5.42 -48.06
CA ILE A 176 -18.26 5.28 -48.95
C ILE A 176 -18.04 3.78 -49.10
N GLU A 177 -18.47 3.25 -50.25
CA GLU A 177 -18.14 1.89 -50.71
C GLU A 177 -16.63 1.79 -50.88
N ALA A 178 -15.96 1.17 -49.91
CA ALA A 178 -14.69 0.52 -50.12
C ALA A 178 -14.96 -0.99 -50.07
N GLU A 179 -14.96 -1.63 -51.24
CA GLU A 179 -14.99 -3.07 -51.42
C GLU A 179 -13.86 -3.72 -50.59
N MET A 180 -14.21 -4.25 -49.42
CA MET A 180 -13.42 -5.28 -48.75
C MET A 180 -14.20 -6.59 -48.84
N PRO A 181 -13.55 -7.69 -49.25
CA PRO A 181 -14.22 -8.96 -49.50
C PRO A 181 -14.87 -9.46 -48.20
N GLY A 182 -16.06 -10.06 -48.33
CA GLY A 182 -16.95 -10.44 -47.23
C GLY A 182 -16.32 -11.21 -46.08
N VAL A 183 -15.69 -10.50 -45.15
CA VAL A 183 -15.31 -11.00 -43.84
C VAL A 183 -16.55 -10.88 -42.97
N THR A 184 -17.30 -11.97 -42.86
CA THR A 184 -18.33 -12.11 -41.83
C THR A 184 -17.67 -11.92 -40.46
N ALA A 185 -18.23 -11.02 -39.63
CA ALA A 185 -17.77 -10.82 -38.26
C ALA A 185 -17.71 -12.18 -37.53
N PRO A 186 -16.63 -12.48 -36.79
CA PRO A 186 -16.49 -13.76 -36.12
C PRO A 186 -17.65 -13.96 -35.14
N VAL A 187 -18.38 -15.04 -35.32
CA VAL A 187 -19.45 -15.43 -34.40
C VAL A 187 -18.81 -15.97 -33.14
N ALA A 188 -19.16 -15.41 -31.99
CA ALA A 188 -18.66 -15.86 -30.69
C ALA A 188 -18.98 -17.35 -30.46
N ASP A 189 -17.95 -18.20 -30.53
CA ASP A 189 -18.00 -19.59 -30.07
C ASP A 189 -17.22 -19.74 -28.75
N GLU A 190 -17.45 -20.83 -28.01
CA GLU A 190 -16.76 -21.08 -26.73
C GLU A 190 -15.23 -21.10 -26.87
N LYS A 191 -14.73 -21.45 -28.06
CA LYS A 191 -13.29 -21.45 -28.37
C LYS A 191 -12.74 -20.04 -28.49
N SER A 192 -13.47 -19.10 -29.10
CA SER A 192 -13.08 -17.70 -29.24
C SER A 192 -13.04 -16.98 -27.90
N VAL A 193 -14.01 -17.25 -27.02
CA VAL A 193 -14.02 -16.73 -25.64
C VAL A 193 -12.83 -17.27 -24.85
N THR A 194 -12.52 -18.56 -24.99
CA THR A 194 -11.36 -19.18 -24.34
C THR A 194 -10.04 -18.59 -24.86
N LYS A 195 -9.95 -18.35 -26.17
CA LYS A 195 -8.79 -17.74 -26.82
C LYS A 195 -8.55 -16.31 -26.35
N LEU A 196 -9.61 -15.50 -26.25
CA LEU A 196 -9.57 -14.15 -25.68
C LEU A 196 -9.10 -14.17 -24.22
N ARG A 197 -9.67 -15.08 -23.41
CA ARG A 197 -9.29 -15.23 -22.00
C ARG A 197 -7.82 -15.60 -21.84
N ASN A 198 -7.33 -16.55 -22.64
CA ASN A 198 -5.92 -16.97 -22.62
C ASN A 198 -5.00 -15.80 -23.00
N LEU A 199 -5.33 -15.07 -24.06
CA LEU A 199 -4.56 -13.90 -24.49
C LEU A 199 -4.50 -12.83 -23.39
N LEU A 200 -5.63 -12.51 -22.76
CA LEU A 200 -5.69 -11.52 -21.69
C LEU A 200 -4.90 -11.97 -20.46
N THR A 201 -4.94 -13.27 -20.14
CA THR A 201 -4.13 -13.84 -19.04
C THR A 201 -2.63 -13.77 -19.36
N GLU A 202 -2.24 -14.08 -20.60
CA GLU A 202 -0.84 -14.03 -21.05
C GLU A 202 -0.25 -12.62 -21.01
N ILE A 203 -1.02 -11.59 -21.40
CA ILE A 203 -0.57 -10.19 -21.30
C ILE A 203 -0.62 -9.64 -19.86
N GLY A 204 -0.98 -10.48 -18.88
CA GLY A 204 -1.00 -10.13 -17.47
C GLY A 204 -2.20 -9.28 -17.05
N ALA A 205 -3.31 -9.35 -17.79
CA ALA A 205 -4.54 -8.68 -17.39
C ALA A 205 -5.09 -9.32 -16.09
N PRO A 206 -5.49 -8.52 -15.08
CA PRO A 206 -6.16 -9.03 -13.89
C PRO A 206 -7.48 -9.72 -14.25
N ASP A 207 -7.84 -10.80 -13.53
CA ASP A 207 -9.11 -11.53 -13.72
C ASP A 207 -10.36 -10.63 -13.69
N THR A 208 -10.30 -9.52 -12.94
CA THR A 208 -11.37 -8.51 -12.88
C THR A 208 -11.57 -7.77 -14.20
N ILE A 209 -10.48 -7.47 -14.92
CA ILE A 209 -10.51 -6.84 -16.24
C ILE A 209 -11.00 -7.85 -17.27
N ILE A 210 -10.51 -9.09 -17.22
CA ILE A 210 -10.94 -10.18 -18.10
C ILE A 210 -12.45 -10.38 -18.00
N LYS A 211 -12.97 -10.44 -16.77
CA LYS A 211 -14.40 -10.57 -16.53
C LYS A 211 -15.19 -9.35 -17.03
N ALA A 212 -14.70 -8.13 -16.81
CA ALA A 212 -15.37 -6.91 -17.29
C ALA A 212 -15.43 -6.84 -18.82
N ILE A 213 -14.39 -7.29 -19.53
CA ILE A 213 -14.38 -7.38 -21.01
C ILE A 213 -15.44 -8.38 -21.49
N MET A 214 -15.50 -9.58 -20.90
CA MET A 214 -16.48 -10.60 -21.27
C MET A 214 -17.92 -10.17 -20.91
N ASP A 215 -18.12 -9.57 -19.74
CA ASP A 215 -19.42 -9.06 -19.28
C ASP A 215 -19.90 -7.87 -20.15
N ALA A 216 -18.99 -7.15 -20.80
CA ALA A 216 -19.29 -6.10 -21.77
C ALA A 216 -19.62 -6.63 -23.18
N GLY A 217 -19.67 -7.96 -23.37
CA GLY A 217 -20.02 -8.58 -24.65
C GLY A 217 -18.87 -8.63 -25.67
N ILE A 218 -17.62 -8.33 -25.25
CA ILE A 218 -16.43 -8.54 -26.08
C ILE A 218 -16.03 -10.00 -25.93
N ALA A 219 -16.36 -10.81 -26.94
CA ALA A 219 -16.24 -12.26 -26.89
C ALA A 219 -15.09 -12.81 -27.75
N THR A 220 -14.57 -12.01 -28.68
CA THR A 220 -13.47 -12.39 -29.57
C THR A 220 -12.26 -11.46 -29.44
N VAL A 221 -11.10 -11.92 -29.90
CA VAL A 221 -9.87 -11.10 -29.90
C VAL A 221 -10.00 -9.94 -30.89
N GLU A 222 -10.72 -10.18 -31.98
CA GLU A 222 -11.07 -9.21 -33.01
C GLU A 222 -11.98 -8.11 -32.46
N ASP A 223 -12.99 -8.47 -31.64
CA ASP A 223 -13.83 -7.49 -30.95
C ASP A 223 -13.02 -6.62 -29.99
N LEU A 224 -12.06 -7.22 -29.27
CA LEU A 224 -11.19 -6.49 -28.36
C LEU A 224 -10.31 -5.49 -29.12
N VAL A 225 -9.68 -5.91 -30.22
CA VAL A 225 -8.83 -5.04 -31.05
C VAL A 225 -9.64 -3.98 -31.80
N GLY A 226 -10.88 -4.29 -32.17
CA GLY A 226 -11.83 -3.36 -32.78
C GLY A 226 -12.43 -2.35 -31.80
N THR A 227 -12.35 -2.60 -30.49
CA THR A 227 -12.81 -1.68 -29.46
C THR A 227 -11.78 -0.58 -29.26
N GLY A 228 -12.17 0.67 -29.52
CA GLY A 228 -11.26 1.82 -29.36
C GLY A 228 -10.83 2.04 -27.90
N PRO A 229 -9.65 2.66 -27.64
CA PRO A 229 -9.17 2.94 -26.29
C PRO A 229 -10.16 3.75 -25.45
N ASP A 230 -10.91 4.65 -26.07
CA ASP A 230 -11.94 5.48 -25.41
C ASP A 230 -13.13 4.63 -24.93
N GLN A 231 -13.63 3.73 -25.78
CA GLN A 231 -14.71 2.81 -25.43
C GLN A 231 -14.26 1.82 -24.34
N LEU A 232 -13.06 1.26 -24.48
CA LEU A 232 -12.50 0.32 -23.52
C LEU A 232 -12.25 0.99 -22.16
N SER A 233 -11.78 2.24 -22.14
CA SER A 233 -11.62 3.01 -20.90
C SER A 233 -12.95 3.23 -20.17
N THR A 234 -14.03 3.47 -20.95
CA THR A 234 -15.39 3.67 -20.42
C THR A 234 -15.97 2.35 -19.87
N ILE A 235 -15.79 1.25 -20.60
CA ILE A 235 -16.27 -0.09 -20.22
C ILE A 235 -15.58 -0.59 -18.94
N LEU A 236 -14.26 -0.41 -18.87
CA LEU A 236 -13.45 -0.94 -17.76
C LEU A 236 -13.37 0.02 -16.57
N GLY A 237 -13.86 1.26 -16.71
CA GLY A 237 -13.70 2.32 -15.71
C GLY A 237 -12.22 2.64 -15.40
N VAL A 238 -11.32 2.40 -16.37
CA VAL A 238 -9.89 2.66 -16.24
C VAL A 238 -9.52 3.94 -16.99
N ASP A 239 -8.37 4.53 -16.68
CA ASP A 239 -7.87 5.67 -17.44
C ASP A 239 -7.53 5.27 -18.88
N LYS A 240 -7.70 6.21 -19.82
CA LYS A 240 -7.45 6.00 -21.25
C LYS A 240 -6.06 5.42 -21.54
N LYS A 241 -5.04 5.82 -20.77
CA LYS A 241 -3.67 5.34 -20.96
C LYS A 241 -3.52 3.86 -20.58
N THR A 242 -4.23 3.40 -19.55
CA THR A 242 -4.28 1.98 -19.17
C THR A 242 -5.05 1.15 -20.20
N ALA A 243 -6.18 1.66 -20.71
CA ALA A 243 -6.93 1.01 -21.79
C ALA A 243 -6.10 0.90 -23.09
N ASP A 244 -5.38 1.97 -23.45
CA ASP A 244 -4.49 2.03 -24.60
C ASP A 244 -3.32 1.06 -24.46
N ALA A 245 -2.69 0.98 -23.27
CA ALA A 245 -1.64 0.01 -23.00
C ALA A 245 -2.10 -1.45 -23.12
N LEU A 246 -3.34 -1.74 -22.69
CA LEU A 246 -3.94 -3.06 -22.81
C LEU A 246 -4.20 -3.43 -24.27
N LEU A 247 -4.74 -2.49 -25.06
CA LEU A 247 -4.97 -2.68 -26.50
C LEU A 247 -3.66 -2.86 -27.26
N MET A 248 -2.65 -2.04 -26.99
CA MET A 248 -1.33 -2.19 -27.61
C MET A 248 -0.69 -3.52 -27.26
N ALA A 249 -0.81 -3.99 -26.01
CA ALA A 249 -0.29 -5.29 -25.61
C ALA A 249 -1.02 -6.44 -26.33
N ALA A 250 -2.35 -6.36 -26.43
CA ALA A 250 -3.17 -7.31 -27.16
C ALA A 250 -2.82 -7.32 -28.66
N GLN A 251 -2.80 -6.16 -29.32
CA GLN A 251 -2.43 -6.01 -30.74
C GLN A 251 -1.03 -6.52 -31.03
N LYS A 252 -0.06 -6.19 -30.16
CA LYS A 252 1.32 -6.68 -30.31
C LYS A 252 1.37 -8.21 -30.21
N ARG A 253 0.59 -8.82 -29.32
CA ARG A 253 0.53 -10.27 -29.20
C ARG A 253 -0.17 -10.93 -30.40
N VAL A 254 -1.23 -10.32 -30.91
CA VAL A 254 -1.94 -10.78 -32.12
C VAL A 254 -1.02 -10.72 -33.35
N TRP A 255 -0.35 -9.59 -33.57
CA TRP A 255 0.46 -9.37 -34.78
C TRP A 255 1.84 -10.03 -34.74
N PHE A 256 2.48 -10.14 -33.57
CA PHE A 256 3.86 -10.66 -33.46
C PHE A 256 3.95 -12.00 -32.72
N GLY A 257 2.89 -12.43 -32.04
CA GLY A 257 2.90 -13.63 -31.21
C GLY A 257 2.60 -14.92 -31.96
N GLY A 258 2.07 -14.84 -33.19
CA GLY A 258 1.58 -15.98 -33.95
C GLY A 258 0.43 -16.66 -33.23
N ILE A 259 -0.81 -16.36 -33.64
CA ILE A 259 -1.97 -17.13 -33.19
C ILE A 259 -2.36 -18.16 -34.25
#